data_AF-A0A971E5H9-F1
#
_entry.id   AF-A0A971E5H9-F1
#
_cell.length_a   1.000
_cell.length_b   1.000
_cell.length_c   1.000
_cell.angle_alpha   90.00
_cell.angle_beta   90.00
_cell.angle_gamma   90.00
#
_symmetry.space_group_name_H-M   'P 1'
#
loop_
_entity.id
_entity.type
_entity.pdbx_description
1 polymer ?
#
loop_
_entity_poly.entity_id
_entity_poly.type
_entity_poly.pdbx_seq_one_letter_code
_entity_poly.pdbx_strand_id
1 'polypeptide(L)'
;MSPIDRDPRPETQWDAHRPKGHPRAREAKFQKAQLESELRFGELKEVKRPMGSKLTSMKSDNVRKNDGAIDPSVLAQQALNSDVNLSSYDLSVNVTADGIARVTGIVDSLAEKRLVSDILSRVAGINQIENGVSISTDGRITDDDVLMEVSEEIALDTRVKSLPDIRVERGHVTLAGTVDSEEERQAMIEAASKARGVTEITDNLRVDDGEIDWDDPDAVFNSQVRNDRSQESGDRS
;
A
#
# COMPACT_ATOMS: atom_id res chain seq x y z
N MET A 1 -10.18 -41.32 60.91
CA MET A 1 -10.92 -40.18 61.51
C MET A 1 -9.90 -39.17 62.01
N SER A 2 -9.62 -38.11 61.21
CA SER A 2 -8.85 -36.86 61.50
C SER A 2 -7.43 -37.01 62.10
N PRO A 3 -6.55 -35.97 62.19
CA PRO A 3 -6.64 -34.54 61.81
C PRO A 3 -5.54 -34.09 60.81
N ILE A 4 -5.83 -33.30 59.76
CA ILE A 4 -5.86 -31.82 59.74
C ILE A 4 -4.46 -31.20 59.91
N ASP A 5 -3.76 -31.01 58.79
CA ASP A 5 -2.66 -30.06 58.64
C ASP A 5 -3.20 -28.63 58.86
N ARG A 6 -3.00 -28.07 60.06
CA ARG A 6 -3.17 -26.62 60.29
C ARG A 6 -1.92 -25.89 59.80
N ASP A 7 -1.97 -25.27 58.62
CA ASP A 7 -1.00 -24.23 58.23
C ASP A 7 -1.42 -22.89 58.90
N PRO A 8 -0.56 -22.26 59.72
CA PRO A 8 -0.93 -21.12 60.56
C PRO A 8 -0.70 -19.78 59.84
N ARG A 9 -1.41 -19.53 58.74
CA ARG A 9 -1.38 -18.21 58.08
C ARG A 9 -2.79 -17.64 57.93
N PRO A 10 -3.03 -16.41 58.42
CA PRO A 10 -4.36 -15.81 58.32
C PRO A 10 -4.69 -15.53 56.86
N GLU A 11 -5.81 -16.09 56.39
CA GLU A 11 -6.38 -15.78 55.08
C GLU A 11 -6.70 -14.28 55.01
N THR A 12 -6.22 -13.61 53.97
CA THR A 12 -6.52 -12.18 53.75
C THR A 12 -7.87 -12.03 53.05
N GLN A 13 -8.58 -10.93 53.31
CA GLN A 13 -9.91 -10.62 52.72
C GLN A 13 -9.95 -10.67 51.17
N TRP A 14 -8.80 -10.67 50.50
CA TRP A 14 -8.70 -10.73 49.04
C TRP A 14 -8.92 -12.12 48.42
N ASP A 15 -8.86 -13.21 49.19
CA ASP A 15 -9.04 -14.56 48.65
C ASP A 15 -10.52 -14.99 48.50
N ALA A 16 -11.47 -14.22 49.06
CA ALA A 16 -12.90 -14.58 49.09
C ALA A 16 -13.66 -14.30 47.78
N HIS A 17 -13.11 -13.50 46.85
CA HIS A 17 -13.79 -13.10 45.61
C HIS A 17 -13.07 -13.53 44.32
N ARG A 18 -12.25 -14.59 44.38
CA ARG A 18 -11.58 -15.13 43.18
C ARG A 18 -12.58 -15.93 42.32
N PRO A 19 -12.75 -15.60 41.03
CA PRO A 19 -13.51 -16.44 40.11
C PRO A 19 -12.83 -17.81 39.90
N LYS A 20 -13.63 -18.89 39.82
CA LYS A 20 -13.12 -20.27 39.66
C LYS A 20 -12.40 -20.42 38.31
N GLY A 21 -11.12 -20.81 38.31
CA GLY A 21 -10.35 -21.15 37.11
C GLY A 21 -8.96 -20.52 36.94
N HIS A 22 -8.53 -19.61 37.83
CA HIS A 22 -7.22 -18.97 37.71
C HIS A 22 -6.10 -19.80 38.36
N PRO A 23 -4.93 -20.00 37.70
CA PRO A 23 -3.80 -20.73 38.27
C PRO A 23 -3.21 -20.02 39.50
N ARG A 24 -2.80 -20.82 40.49
CA ARG A 24 -2.06 -20.34 41.68
C ARG A 24 -0.59 -20.12 41.30
N ALA A 25 0.09 -19.22 42.01
CA ALA A 25 1.52 -18.88 41.89
C ALA A 25 2.53 -20.03 42.18
N ARG A 26 2.10 -21.29 42.05
CA ARG A 26 2.90 -22.51 42.12
C ARG A 26 3.10 -23.21 40.77
N GLU A 27 2.78 -22.55 39.65
CA GLU A 27 3.15 -22.99 38.29
C GLU A 27 4.55 -22.55 37.84
N ALA A 28 5.35 -21.93 38.71
CA ALA A 28 6.75 -21.58 38.43
C ALA A 28 7.73 -22.78 38.52
N LYS A 29 7.29 -24.02 38.22
CA LYS A 29 8.16 -25.20 38.19
C LYS A 29 8.70 -25.54 36.80
N PHE A 30 8.31 -24.82 35.75
CA PHE A 30 8.79 -25.09 34.38
C PHE A 30 10.13 -24.43 34.03
N GLN A 31 10.61 -23.44 34.78
CA GLN A 31 11.93 -22.82 34.54
C GLN A 31 13.11 -23.66 35.05
N LYS A 32 12.86 -24.64 35.94
CA LYS A 32 13.92 -25.49 36.50
C LYS A 32 14.30 -26.68 35.61
N ALA A 33 13.43 -27.05 34.66
CA ALA A 33 13.66 -28.16 33.73
C ALA A 33 14.49 -27.76 32.49
N GLN A 34 14.61 -26.46 32.20
CA GLN A 34 15.48 -25.95 31.12
C GLN A 34 16.95 -25.83 31.55
N LEU A 35 17.25 -25.77 32.85
CA LEU A 35 18.61 -25.67 33.37
C LEU A 35 19.33 -27.02 33.52
N GLU A 36 18.60 -28.14 33.43
CA GLU A 36 19.15 -29.50 33.66
C GLU A 36 19.53 -30.27 32.38
N SER A 37 19.33 -29.70 31.18
CA SER A 37 19.74 -30.35 29.93
C SER A 37 21.19 -30.06 29.49
N GLU A 38 21.95 -29.27 30.25
CA GLU A 38 23.37 -28.91 29.95
C GLU A 38 24.40 -29.77 30.71
N LEU A 39 24.24 -31.09 30.87
CA LEU A 39 25.30 -31.93 31.46
C LEU A 39 25.41 -33.33 30.85
N ARG A 40 25.58 -33.39 29.53
CA ARG A 40 26.11 -34.59 28.85
C ARG A 40 27.02 -34.17 27.70
N PHE A 41 28.30 -33.93 27.94
CA PHE A 41 29.39 -34.32 27.02
C PHE A 41 30.78 -34.09 27.65
N GLY A 42 31.46 -35.19 27.99
CA GLY A 42 32.90 -35.44 27.78
C GLY A 42 33.95 -34.58 28.47
N GLU A 43 34.62 -35.17 29.47
CA GLU A 43 36.02 -34.86 29.81
C GLU A 43 36.94 -35.12 28.60
N LEU A 44 37.85 -34.19 28.27
CA LEU A 44 39.30 -34.42 28.08
C LEU A 44 40.03 -33.17 27.52
N LYS A 45 40.99 -32.69 28.33
CA LYS A 45 42.23 -31.93 28.09
C LYS A 45 42.46 -31.09 26.82
N GLU A 46 42.80 -29.82 27.09
CA GLU A 46 43.80 -28.94 26.45
C GLU A 46 43.87 -28.86 24.91
N VAL A 47 43.44 -27.72 24.32
CA VAL A 47 44.24 -26.91 23.38
C VAL A 47 43.75 -25.45 23.42
N LYS A 48 44.67 -24.52 23.66
CA LYS A 48 44.51 -23.05 23.59
C LYS A 48 44.18 -22.63 22.15
N ARG A 49 43.06 -21.93 21.90
CA ARG A 49 42.75 -21.29 20.61
C ARG A 49 42.38 -19.80 20.80
N PRO A 50 42.82 -18.91 19.88
CA PRO A 50 42.75 -17.47 20.11
C PRO A 50 41.38 -16.87 19.82
N MET A 51 41.19 -15.68 20.37
CA MET A 51 40.09 -14.74 20.21
C MET A 51 39.63 -14.53 18.76
N GLY A 52 38.31 -14.37 18.61
CA GLY A 52 37.69 -13.52 17.60
C GLY A 52 37.18 -14.22 16.34
N SER A 53 35.84 -14.33 16.22
CA SER A 53 35.18 -14.12 14.93
C SER A 53 33.71 -13.70 15.13
N LYS A 54 33.33 -12.73 14.30
CA LYS A 54 32.04 -12.02 14.23
C LYS A 54 30.85 -12.97 14.04
N LEU A 55 29.73 -12.65 14.67
CA LEU A 55 28.42 -13.03 14.13
C LEU A 55 28.24 -12.31 12.79
N THR A 56 28.26 -13.06 11.70
CA THR A 56 27.76 -12.59 10.41
C THR A 56 26.33 -13.08 10.25
N SER A 57 25.45 -12.12 10.02
CA SER A 57 24.11 -12.24 9.46
C SER A 57 23.95 -13.48 8.58
N MET A 58 23.02 -14.35 8.95
CA MET A 58 22.50 -15.40 8.08
C MET A 58 21.71 -14.71 6.96
N LYS A 59 22.41 -14.37 5.90
CA LYS A 59 21.84 -14.01 4.61
C LYS A 59 21.36 -15.32 3.97
N SER A 60 20.08 -15.38 3.65
CA SER A 60 19.48 -16.49 2.89
C SER A 60 20.06 -16.50 1.48
N ASP A 61 21.21 -17.15 1.30
CA ASP A 61 21.76 -17.47 -0.01
C ASP A 61 21.08 -18.74 -0.52
N ASN A 62 19.99 -18.57 -1.27
CA ASN A 62 19.51 -19.61 -2.17
C ASN A 62 19.47 -19.09 -3.60
N VAL A 63 20.59 -18.52 -4.05
CA VAL A 63 20.84 -18.31 -5.48
C VAL A 63 21.50 -19.58 -6.00
N ARG A 64 20.67 -20.53 -6.42
CA ARG A 64 21.11 -21.62 -7.29
C ARG A 64 21.46 -21.00 -8.64
N LYS A 65 22.76 -20.83 -8.90
CA LYS A 65 23.28 -20.57 -10.24
C LYS A 65 22.87 -21.72 -11.15
N ASN A 66 21.89 -21.49 -12.03
CA ASN A 66 21.68 -22.27 -13.23
C ASN A 66 21.87 -21.33 -14.44
N ASP A 67 22.95 -21.56 -15.17
CA ASP A 67 23.14 -21.40 -16.61
C ASP A 67 22.23 -20.40 -17.35
N GLY A 68 22.74 -19.19 -17.63
CA GLY A 68 22.44 -18.37 -18.82
C GLY A 68 21.01 -17.90 -19.09
N ALA A 69 20.00 -18.45 -18.41
CA ALA A 69 18.62 -18.01 -18.42
C ALA A 69 18.44 -17.11 -17.19
N ILE A 70 18.28 -15.82 -17.43
CA ILE A 70 17.96 -14.90 -16.33
C ILE A 70 16.57 -15.29 -15.86
N ASP A 71 16.45 -15.76 -14.62
CA ASP A 71 15.16 -16.10 -14.04
C ASP A 71 14.21 -14.89 -14.20
N PRO A 72 12.97 -15.11 -14.68
CA PRO A 72 12.04 -14.00 -14.93
C PRO A 72 11.73 -13.20 -13.64
N SER A 73 11.89 -13.82 -12.46
CA SER A 73 11.82 -13.14 -11.17
C SER A 73 12.92 -12.11 -10.96
N VAL A 74 14.16 -12.40 -11.39
CA VAL A 74 15.30 -11.48 -11.27
C VAL A 74 15.13 -10.30 -12.23
N LEU A 75 14.67 -10.56 -13.46
CA LEU A 75 14.34 -9.49 -14.40
C LEU A 75 13.23 -8.59 -13.87
N ALA A 76 12.18 -9.18 -13.31
CA ALA A 76 11.06 -8.44 -12.74
C ALA A 76 11.50 -7.56 -11.56
N GLN A 77 12.30 -8.11 -10.63
CA GLN A 77 12.80 -7.34 -9.50
C GLN A 77 13.74 -6.22 -9.95
N GLN A 78 14.61 -6.48 -10.94
CA GLN A 78 15.49 -5.45 -11.48
C GLN A 78 14.71 -4.34 -12.19
N ALA A 79 13.65 -4.68 -12.93
CA ALA A 79 12.80 -3.70 -13.60
C ALA A 79 12.13 -2.76 -12.60
N LEU A 80 11.58 -3.28 -11.49
CA LEU A 80 11.02 -2.45 -10.43
C LEU A 80 12.08 -1.58 -9.75
N ASN A 81 13.24 -2.14 -9.42
CA ASN A 81 14.32 -1.40 -8.75
C ASN A 81 14.96 -0.34 -9.64
N SER A 82 14.82 -0.46 -10.97
CA SER A 82 15.32 0.53 -11.93
C SER A 82 14.40 1.74 -12.09
N ASP A 83 13.14 1.63 -11.67
CA ASP A 83 12.18 2.74 -11.77
C ASP A 83 12.41 3.75 -10.63
N VAL A 84 12.50 5.03 -10.99
CA VAL A 84 12.79 6.11 -10.04
C VAL A 84 11.68 6.25 -8.99
N ASN A 85 10.41 6.05 -9.37
CA ASN A 85 9.27 6.19 -8.48
C ASN A 85 9.12 4.98 -7.56
N LEU A 86 9.62 3.81 -7.95
CA LEU A 86 9.43 2.57 -7.19
C LEU A 86 10.67 2.13 -6.40
N SER A 87 11.86 2.62 -6.76
CA SER A 87 13.13 2.21 -6.16
C SER A 87 13.24 2.45 -4.64
N SER A 88 12.43 3.36 -4.09
CA SER A 88 12.40 3.67 -2.66
C SER A 88 11.55 2.70 -1.84
N TYR A 89 10.71 1.89 -2.50
CA TYR A 89 9.80 0.96 -1.82
C TYR A 89 10.39 -0.45 -1.75
N ASP A 90 10.18 -1.12 -0.63
CA ASP A 90 10.56 -2.53 -0.44
C ASP A 90 9.53 -3.46 -1.11
N LEU A 91 9.52 -3.46 -2.45
CA LEU A 91 8.68 -4.33 -3.26
C LEU A 91 9.35 -5.68 -3.50
N SER A 92 8.64 -6.77 -3.24
CA SER A 92 9.10 -8.13 -3.49
C SER A 92 8.28 -8.79 -4.59
N VAL A 93 8.94 -9.31 -5.61
CA VAL A 93 8.31 -10.03 -6.72
C VAL A 93 8.77 -11.48 -6.77
N ASN A 94 7.81 -12.38 -6.90
CA ASN A 94 8.06 -13.79 -7.14
C ASN A 94 7.36 -14.20 -8.45
N VAL A 95 8.11 -14.79 -9.38
CA VAL A 95 7.55 -15.31 -10.63
C VAL A 95 7.59 -16.83 -10.58
N THR A 96 6.42 -17.43 -10.80
CA THR A 96 6.24 -18.89 -10.82
C THR A 96 6.58 -19.43 -12.21
N ALA A 97 6.91 -20.73 -12.33
CA ALA A 97 7.22 -21.35 -13.62
C ALA A 97 6.06 -21.24 -14.64
N ASP A 98 4.83 -21.11 -14.17
CA ASP A 98 3.62 -20.93 -14.99
C ASP A 98 3.48 -19.50 -15.55
N GLY A 99 4.42 -18.60 -15.26
CA GLY A 99 4.38 -17.20 -15.69
C GLY A 99 3.46 -16.31 -14.85
N ILE A 100 3.15 -16.72 -13.62
CA ILE A 100 2.37 -15.92 -12.66
C ILE A 100 3.33 -15.12 -11.79
N ALA A 101 3.25 -13.79 -11.89
CA ALA A 101 4.03 -12.84 -11.12
C ALA A 101 3.23 -12.35 -9.91
N ARG A 102 3.66 -12.74 -8.71
CA ARG A 102 3.09 -12.26 -7.46
C ARG A 102 3.97 -11.16 -6.90
N VAL A 103 3.40 -9.97 -6.77
CA VAL A 103 4.07 -8.81 -6.19
C VAL A 103 3.44 -8.45 -4.86
N THR A 104 4.27 -8.18 -3.87
CA THR A 104 3.85 -7.77 -2.52
C THR A 104 4.70 -6.62 -2.05
N GLY A 105 4.09 -5.69 -1.34
CA GLY A 105 4.78 -4.53 -0.79
C GLY A 105 3.79 -3.46 -0.34
N ILE A 106 4.34 -2.32 0.06
CA ILE A 106 3.58 -1.14 0.47
C ILE A 106 4.00 0.01 -0.43
N VAL A 107 3.03 0.76 -0.93
CA VAL A 107 3.21 2.01 -1.69
C VAL A 107 2.32 3.10 -1.10
N ASP A 108 2.54 4.34 -1.50
CA ASP A 108 1.84 5.49 -0.93
C ASP A 108 0.65 5.96 -1.77
N SER A 109 0.63 5.64 -3.07
CA SER A 109 -0.39 6.09 -4.02
C SER A 109 -0.92 4.98 -4.93
N LEU A 110 -2.09 5.23 -5.52
CA LEU A 110 -2.70 4.35 -6.52
C LEU A 110 -1.89 4.30 -7.82
N ALA A 111 -1.27 5.41 -8.23
CA ALA A 111 -0.43 5.49 -9.42
C ALA A 111 0.75 4.52 -9.33
N GLU A 112 1.43 4.48 -8.18
CA GLU A 112 2.55 3.55 -7.94
C GLU A 112 2.08 2.09 -7.99
N LYS A 113 0.92 1.78 -7.38
CA LYS A 113 0.34 0.44 -7.44
C LYS A 113 0.03 -0.01 -8.87
N ARG A 114 -0.46 0.91 -9.71
CA ARG A 114 -0.70 0.66 -11.14
C ARG A 114 0.61 0.53 -11.92
N LEU A 115 1.59 1.39 -11.64
CA LEU A 115 2.92 1.38 -12.27
C LEU A 115 3.64 0.05 -12.03
N VAL A 116 3.57 -0.51 -10.82
CA VAL A 116 4.10 -1.85 -10.52
C VAL A 116 3.52 -2.90 -11.48
N SER A 117 2.21 -2.86 -11.69
CA SER A 117 1.52 -3.82 -12.57
C SER A 117 1.93 -3.63 -14.03
N ASP A 118 2.04 -2.37 -14.46
CA ASP A 118 2.47 -2.02 -15.82
C ASP A 118 3.92 -2.46 -16.10
N ILE A 119 4.86 -2.20 -15.19
CA ILE A 119 6.25 -2.64 -15.34
C ILE A 119 6.33 -4.16 -15.40
N LEU A 120 5.63 -4.87 -14.53
CA LEU A 120 5.60 -6.33 -14.53
C LEU A 120 4.98 -6.89 -15.81
N SER A 121 3.97 -6.24 -16.38
CA SER A 121 3.34 -6.69 -17.64
C SER A 121 4.30 -6.66 -18.84
N ARG A 122 5.36 -5.85 -18.76
CA ARG A 122 6.37 -5.69 -19.83
C ARG A 122 7.51 -6.70 -19.74
N VAL A 123 7.62 -7.46 -18.65
CA VAL A 123 8.69 -8.43 -18.45
C VAL A 123 8.38 -9.73 -19.19
N ALA A 124 9.32 -10.17 -20.01
CA ALA A 124 9.18 -11.42 -20.76
C ALA A 124 9.01 -12.63 -19.81
N GLY A 125 7.97 -13.42 -20.05
CA GLY A 125 7.66 -14.62 -19.25
C GLY A 125 6.55 -14.42 -18.20
N ILE A 126 5.99 -13.22 -18.07
CA ILE A 126 4.84 -12.95 -17.20
C ILE A 126 3.55 -12.95 -18.04
N ASN A 127 2.66 -13.90 -17.75
CA ASN A 127 1.34 -14.03 -18.40
C ASN A 127 0.21 -13.50 -17.49
N GLN A 128 0.40 -13.58 -16.18
CA GLN A 128 -0.59 -13.17 -15.19
C GLN A 128 0.10 -12.47 -14.03
N ILE A 129 -0.54 -11.41 -13.50
CA ILE A 129 -0.02 -10.63 -12.40
C ILE A 129 -1.00 -10.71 -11.23
N GLU A 130 -0.50 -11.17 -10.09
CA GLU A 130 -1.19 -11.13 -8.81
C GLU A 130 -0.65 -9.96 -8.00
N ASN A 131 -1.35 -8.83 -8.07
CA ASN A 131 -0.98 -7.62 -7.36
C ASN A 131 -1.46 -7.67 -5.89
N GLY A 132 -0.56 -8.03 -4.98
CA GLY A 132 -0.74 -7.99 -3.53
C GLY A 132 -0.18 -6.72 -2.87
N VAL A 133 0.05 -5.65 -3.63
CA VAL A 133 0.52 -4.37 -3.10
C VAL A 133 -0.59 -3.67 -2.34
N SER A 134 -0.28 -3.29 -1.10
CA SER A 134 -1.16 -2.51 -0.23
C SER A 134 -0.76 -1.04 -0.29
N ILE A 135 -1.74 -0.14 -0.20
CA ILE A 135 -1.48 1.30 -0.15
C ILE A 135 -1.54 1.70 1.32
N SER A 136 -0.45 2.23 1.85
CA SER A 136 -0.37 2.68 3.24
C SER A 136 0.71 3.73 3.37
N THR A 137 0.29 4.92 3.75
CA THR A 137 1.17 6.07 3.92
C THR A 137 1.81 6.07 5.31
N ASP A 138 3.05 6.58 5.43
CA ASP A 138 3.67 6.77 6.73
C ASP A 138 3.02 7.95 7.49
N GLY A 139 2.35 7.66 8.60
CA GLY A 139 1.74 8.68 9.46
C GLY A 139 0.22 8.77 9.37
N ARG A 140 -0.33 9.80 10.02
CA ARG A 140 -1.76 10.07 10.05
C ARG A 140 -2.09 11.00 8.90
N ILE A 141 -2.67 10.47 7.84
CA ILE A 141 -3.30 11.23 6.77
C ILE A 141 -4.81 11.24 7.00
N THR A 142 -5.42 12.42 6.94
CA THR A 142 -6.86 12.60 6.98
C THR A 142 -7.43 12.69 5.57
N ASP A 143 -8.73 12.47 5.42
CA ASP A 143 -9.40 12.59 4.11
C ASP A 143 -9.30 14.02 3.55
N ASP A 144 -9.23 15.04 4.42
CA ASP A 144 -8.99 16.44 4.02
C ASP A 144 -7.58 16.64 3.45
N ASP A 145 -6.56 15.97 4.02
CA ASP A 145 -5.19 16.03 3.49
C ASP A 145 -5.12 15.39 2.10
N VAL A 146 -5.78 14.24 1.92
CA VAL A 146 -5.87 13.56 0.60
C VAL A 146 -6.63 14.44 -0.39
N LEU A 147 -7.73 15.07 0.01
CA LEU A 147 -8.50 15.97 -0.84
C LEU A 147 -7.64 17.15 -1.33
N MET A 148 -6.87 17.75 -0.43
CA MET A 148 -5.95 18.85 -0.76
C MET A 148 -4.90 18.39 -1.78
N GLU A 149 -4.22 17.27 -1.51
CA GLU A 149 -3.20 16.71 -2.40
C GLU A 149 -3.77 16.36 -3.78
N VAL A 150 -4.95 15.73 -3.84
CA VAL A 150 -5.64 15.42 -5.11
C VAL A 150 -5.94 16.69 -5.88
N SER A 151 -6.43 17.74 -5.20
CA SER A 151 -6.75 19.01 -5.84
C SER A 151 -5.51 19.69 -6.41
N GLU A 152 -4.39 19.64 -5.68
CA GLU A 152 -3.10 20.16 -6.12
C GLU A 152 -2.55 19.40 -7.32
N GLU A 153 -2.54 18.06 -7.27
CA GLU A 153 -2.09 17.21 -8.39
C GLU A 153 -2.89 17.46 -9.67
N ILE A 154 -4.23 17.58 -9.56
CA ILE A 154 -5.07 17.90 -10.71
C ILE A 154 -4.77 19.32 -11.23
N ALA A 155 -4.60 20.30 -10.35
CA ALA A 155 -4.31 21.68 -10.74
C ALA A 155 -2.92 21.85 -11.40
N LEU A 156 -1.97 20.96 -11.10
CA LEU A 156 -0.65 20.94 -11.71
C LEU A 156 -0.66 20.39 -13.15
N ASP A 157 -1.66 19.59 -13.52
CA ASP A 157 -1.75 19.01 -14.86
C ASP A 157 -2.30 20.04 -15.87
N THR A 158 -1.47 20.43 -16.83
CA THR A 158 -1.82 21.47 -17.82
C THR A 158 -2.89 21.04 -18.82
N ARG A 159 -3.23 19.74 -18.86
CA ARG A 159 -4.33 19.22 -19.68
C ARG A 159 -5.70 19.50 -19.05
N VAL A 160 -5.74 19.79 -17.75
CA VAL A 160 -6.96 20.06 -17.00
C VAL A 160 -7.24 21.55 -16.99
N LYS A 161 -8.45 21.96 -17.40
CA LYS A 161 -8.85 23.38 -17.49
C LYS A 161 -9.62 23.85 -16.26
N SER A 162 -10.36 22.94 -15.62
CA SER A 162 -11.16 23.24 -14.44
C SER A 162 -11.13 22.11 -13.43
N LEU A 163 -11.17 22.44 -12.14
CA LEU A 163 -11.24 21.43 -11.08
C LEU A 163 -12.65 20.79 -11.01
N PRO A 164 -12.74 19.45 -10.94
CA PRO A 164 -14.02 18.77 -10.74
C PRO A 164 -14.50 18.88 -9.28
N ASP A 165 -15.72 18.40 -9.02
CA ASP A 165 -16.19 18.12 -7.66
C ASP A 165 -15.48 16.87 -7.15
N ILE A 166 -14.69 17.02 -6.08
CA ILE A 166 -13.85 15.96 -5.50
C ILE A 166 -14.40 15.63 -4.12
N ARG A 167 -14.70 14.35 -3.89
CA ARG A 167 -15.05 13.82 -2.56
C ARG A 167 -14.07 12.75 -2.16
N VAL A 168 -13.62 12.75 -0.90
CA VAL A 168 -12.71 11.73 -0.37
C VAL A 168 -13.31 11.11 0.87
N GLU A 169 -13.35 9.78 0.92
CA GLU A 169 -13.75 9.01 2.08
C GLU A 169 -12.80 7.83 2.29
N ARG A 170 -12.06 7.80 3.39
CA ARG A 170 -11.06 6.76 3.71
C ARG A 170 -10.08 6.50 2.57
N GLY A 171 -9.60 7.55 1.91
CA GLY A 171 -8.72 7.46 0.74
C GLY A 171 -9.38 6.93 -0.53
N HIS A 172 -10.71 6.76 -0.57
CA HIS A 172 -11.46 6.54 -1.81
C HIS A 172 -11.88 7.89 -2.39
N VAL A 173 -11.42 8.21 -3.59
CA VAL A 173 -11.67 9.49 -4.26
C VAL A 173 -12.82 9.34 -5.25
N THR A 174 -13.81 10.22 -5.19
CA THR A 174 -14.86 10.32 -6.20
C THR A 174 -14.71 11.62 -6.97
N LEU A 175 -14.54 11.53 -8.28
CA LEU A 175 -14.48 12.67 -9.20
C LEU A 175 -15.84 12.80 -9.89
N ALA A 176 -16.45 13.98 -9.83
CA ALA A 176 -17.74 14.27 -10.48
C ALA A 176 -17.73 15.64 -11.15
N GLY A 177 -18.48 15.78 -12.24
CA GLY A 177 -18.57 17.03 -12.99
C GLY A 177 -18.58 16.80 -14.49
N THR A 178 -18.46 17.90 -15.22
CA THR A 178 -18.40 17.91 -16.68
C THR A 178 -17.02 18.34 -17.13
N VAL A 179 -16.45 17.65 -18.11
CA VAL A 179 -15.13 17.94 -18.71
C VAL A 179 -15.28 18.12 -20.21
N ASP A 180 -14.37 18.87 -20.83
CA ASP A 180 -14.52 19.24 -22.24
C ASP A 180 -14.10 18.10 -23.20
N SER A 181 -13.29 17.15 -22.72
CA SER A 181 -12.78 16.06 -23.56
C SER A 181 -12.41 14.80 -22.77
N GLU A 182 -12.31 13.66 -23.46
CA GLU A 182 -11.86 12.41 -22.84
C GLU A 182 -10.39 12.50 -22.39
N GLU A 183 -9.56 13.29 -23.09
CA GLU A 183 -8.18 13.53 -22.66
C GLU A 183 -8.12 14.29 -21.33
N GLU A 184 -9.00 15.26 -21.11
CA GLU A 184 -9.13 15.96 -19.83
C GLU A 184 -9.62 15.00 -18.73
N ARG A 185 -10.63 14.18 -19.02
CA ARG A 185 -11.12 13.12 -18.11
C ARG A 185 -9.98 12.19 -17.67
N GLN A 186 -9.23 11.67 -18.62
CA GLN A 186 -8.12 10.76 -18.37
C GLN A 186 -6.98 11.44 -17.61
N ALA A 187 -6.67 12.70 -17.94
CA ALA A 187 -5.66 13.49 -17.23
C ALA A 187 -6.05 13.70 -15.75
N MET A 188 -7.32 14.00 -15.46
CA MET A 188 -7.81 14.13 -14.09
C MET A 188 -7.65 12.84 -13.28
N ILE A 189 -8.00 11.69 -13.87
CA ILE A 189 -7.89 10.38 -13.20
C ILE A 189 -6.41 10.04 -12.94
N GLU A 190 -5.54 10.31 -13.92
CA GLU A 190 -4.10 10.10 -13.80
C GLU A 190 -3.50 10.97 -12.70
N ALA A 191 -3.80 12.28 -12.71
CA ALA A 191 -3.34 13.22 -11.70
C ALA A 191 -3.84 12.84 -10.31
N ALA A 192 -5.15 12.60 -10.15
CA ALA A 192 -5.73 12.16 -8.89
C ALA A 192 -5.09 10.86 -8.36
N SER A 193 -4.68 9.95 -9.23
CA SER A 193 -4.05 8.69 -8.80
C SER A 193 -2.64 8.85 -8.22
N LYS A 194 -1.95 9.96 -8.53
CA LYS A 194 -0.61 10.26 -8.00
C LYS A 194 -0.65 10.78 -6.57
N ALA A 195 -1.77 11.38 -6.17
CA ALA A 195 -1.92 11.93 -4.85
C ALA A 195 -1.73 10.86 -3.77
N ARG A 196 -1.01 11.24 -2.73
CA ARG A 196 -0.66 10.36 -1.62
C ARG A 196 -1.88 9.99 -0.80
N GLY A 197 -2.00 8.70 -0.45
CA GLY A 197 -3.13 8.17 0.32
C GLY A 197 -4.35 7.80 -0.51
N VAL A 198 -4.33 8.03 -1.83
CA VAL A 198 -5.38 7.57 -2.73
C VAL A 198 -5.29 6.06 -2.89
N THR A 199 -6.36 5.37 -2.51
CA THR A 199 -6.47 3.91 -2.56
C THR A 199 -7.29 3.43 -3.75
N GLU A 200 -8.30 4.20 -4.14
CA GLU A 200 -9.25 3.89 -5.19
C GLU A 200 -9.85 5.19 -5.73
N ILE A 201 -10.25 5.18 -7.01
CA ILE A 201 -10.89 6.31 -7.67
C ILE A 201 -12.18 5.82 -8.33
N THR A 202 -13.29 6.46 -7.97
CA THR A 202 -14.57 6.38 -8.68
C THR A 202 -14.68 7.57 -9.62
N ASP A 203 -14.90 7.28 -10.89
CA ASP A 203 -14.99 8.26 -11.95
C ASP A 203 -16.45 8.43 -12.39
N ASN A 204 -17.02 9.58 -12.05
CA ASN A 204 -18.34 10.03 -12.44
C ASN A 204 -18.27 11.28 -13.32
N LEU A 205 -17.15 11.51 -14.01
CA LEU A 205 -16.97 12.63 -14.93
C LEU A 205 -17.75 12.37 -16.22
N ARG A 206 -18.41 13.41 -16.74
CA ARG A 206 -19.13 13.39 -18.01
C ARG A 206 -18.39 14.25 -19.02
N VAL A 207 -18.14 13.73 -20.20
CA VAL A 207 -17.59 14.52 -21.30
C VAL A 207 -18.72 15.33 -21.93
N ASP A 208 -18.57 16.64 -22.01
CA ASP A 208 -19.45 17.51 -22.80
C ASP A 208 -19.15 17.26 -24.29
N ASP A 209 -20.02 16.50 -24.95
CA ASP A 209 -19.94 16.26 -26.39
C ASP A 209 -20.50 17.43 -27.20
N GLY A 210 -20.94 18.51 -26.53
CA GLY A 210 -21.56 19.66 -27.16
C GLY A 210 -22.92 19.33 -27.79
N GLU A 211 -23.49 18.17 -27.49
CA GLU A 211 -24.86 17.84 -27.90
C GLU A 211 -25.80 18.69 -27.04
N ILE A 212 -26.37 19.72 -27.67
CA ILE A 212 -27.44 20.51 -27.04
C ILE A 212 -28.60 19.53 -26.83
N ASP A 213 -28.79 19.11 -25.59
CA ASP A 213 -30.00 18.43 -25.19
C ASP A 213 -31.16 19.43 -25.30
N TRP A 214 -31.88 19.38 -26.42
CA TRP A 214 -33.03 20.26 -26.67
C TRP A 214 -34.20 19.95 -25.73
N ASP A 215 -34.17 18.83 -24.99
CA ASP A 215 -35.14 18.50 -23.95
C ASP A 215 -34.71 19.01 -22.54
N ASP A 216 -33.49 19.54 -22.38
CA ASP A 216 -33.03 20.24 -21.18
C ASP A 216 -33.17 21.78 -21.33
N PRO A 217 -34.16 22.43 -20.69
CA PRO A 217 -34.35 23.87 -20.78
C PRO A 217 -33.19 24.71 -20.22
N ASP A 218 -32.33 24.15 -19.35
CA ASP A 218 -31.17 24.86 -18.80
C ASP A 218 -29.98 24.88 -19.78
N ALA A 219 -29.86 23.89 -20.69
CA ALA A 219 -28.84 23.86 -21.74
C ALA A 219 -29.05 24.96 -22.80
N VAL A 220 -30.30 25.30 -23.08
CA VAL A 220 -30.68 26.29 -24.10
C VAL A 220 -30.24 27.72 -23.72
N PHE A 221 -30.28 28.07 -22.43
CA PHE A 221 -30.01 29.44 -21.97
C PHE A 221 -28.55 29.86 -22.10
N ASN A 222 -27.59 28.95 -21.90
CA ASN A 222 -26.16 29.27 -21.95
C ASN A 222 -25.62 29.44 -23.38
N SER A 223 -26.32 28.94 -24.41
CA SER A 223 -25.91 29.10 -25.81
C SER A 223 -26.17 30.52 -26.35
N GLN A 224 -27.18 31.21 -25.84
CA GLN A 224 -27.59 32.52 -26.41
C GLN A 224 -26.65 33.67 -26.00
N VAL A 225 -25.93 33.55 -24.88
CA VAL A 225 -25.08 34.64 -24.36
C VAL A 225 -23.69 34.68 -25.01
N ARG A 226 -23.23 33.59 -25.64
CA ARG A 226 -21.92 33.54 -26.31
C ARG A 226 -21.90 34.16 -27.72
N ASN A 227 -23.05 34.53 -28.29
CA ASN A 227 -23.13 35.01 -29.67
C ASN A 227 -23.11 36.54 -29.85
N ASP A 228 -23.03 37.32 -28.77
CA ASP A 228 -23.23 38.80 -28.81
C ASP A 228 -21.93 39.62 -28.66
N ARG A 229 -20.76 39.11 -29.08
CA ARG A 229 -19.50 39.89 -28.98
C ARG A 229 -18.64 39.95 -30.25
N SER A 230 -19.25 39.78 -31.44
CA SER A 230 -18.50 39.81 -32.71
C SER A 230 -19.08 40.71 -33.80
N GLN A 231 -19.95 41.68 -33.47
CA GLN A 231 -20.54 42.61 -34.44
C GLN A 231 -20.41 44.07 -34.00
N GLU A 232 -19.19 44.55 -33.69
CA GLU A 232 -18.97 46.00 -33.59
C GLU A 232 -17.55 46.40 -33.99
N SER A 233 -17.20 46.24 -35.27
CA SER A 233 -16.07 46.97 -35.87
C SER A 233 -16.20 46.99 -37.40
N GLY A 234 -17.07 47.86 -37.90
CA GLY A 234 -17.18 47.99 -39.35
C GLY A 234 -18.12 49.06 -39.87
N ASP A 235 -18.19 50.25 -39.27
CA ASP A 235 -18.51 51.45 -40.05
C ASP A 235 -18.21 52.74 -39.28
N ARG A 236 -17.17 53.49 -39.67
CA ARG A 236 -17.19 54.96 -39.70
C ARG A 236 -16.22 55.42 -40.79
N SER A 237 -16.83 56.03 -41.82
CA SER A 237 -16.22 56.77 -42.92
C SER A 237 -15.35 57.95 -42.46
#